data_AF-A0A7C1NP44-F1
#
_entry.id   AF-A0A7C1NP44-F1
#
_cell.length_a   1.000
_cell.length_b   1.000
_cell.length_c   1.000
_cell.angle_alpha   90.00
_cell.angle_beta   90.00
_cell.angle_gamma   90.00
#
_symmetry.space_group_name_H-M   'P 1'
#
loop_
_entity.id
_entity.type
_entity.pdbx_description
1 polymer ?
#
loop_
_entity_poly.entity_id
_entity_poly.type
_entity_poly.pdbx_seq_one_letter_code
_entity_poly.pdbx_strand_id
1 'polypeptide(L)'
;MQSMQSKWEKRATVRSRPRIILDGEQTGHLFPLTHQPIAVHPAIIAKGEQAQQYLLTQSLYLYAHDIASIETRFVNKSLLTVTSQALPVHFTDAQQMDAYLIMTDEAYHAYVAFDMMAQVQQ
;
A
#
# COMPACT_ATOMS: atom_id res chain seq x y z
N MET A 1 18.95 11.15 -22.60
CA MET A 1 18.01 10.24 -21.89
C MET A 1 17.70 10.86 -20.53
N GLN A 2 16.44 11.03 -20.12
CA GLN A 2 16.14 11.58 -18.77
C GLN A 2 16.45 10.54 -17.69
N SER A 3 17.10 10.96 -16.59
CA SER A 3 17.40 10.10 -15.43
C SER A 3 16.12 9.62 -14.74
N MET A 4 16.21 8.54 -13.97
CA MET A 4 15.08 8.04 -13.19
C MET A 4 14.60 9.08 -12.18
N GLN A 5 15.52 9.76 -11.50
CA GLN A 5 15.23 10.88 -10.60
C GLN A 5 14.41 11.98 -11.26
N SER A 6 14.78 12.43 -12.47
CA SER A 6 14.03 13.48 -13.19
C SER A 6 12.60 13.06 -13.48
N LYS A 7 12.36 11.77 -13.75
CA LYS A 7 11.02 11.22 -13.95
C LYS A 7 10.26 11.05 -12.64
N TRP A 8 10.94 10.66 -11.57
CA TRP A 8 10.37 10.49 -10.22
C TRP A 8 9.87 11.81 -9.67
N GLU A 9 10.68 12.87 -9.74
CA GLU A 9 10.32 14.23 -9.29
C GLU A 9 8.99 14.75 -9.87
N LYS A 10 8.67 14.34 -11.11
CA LYS A 10 7.45 14.78 -11.82
C LYS A 10 6.24 13.86 -11.60
N ARG A 11 6.46 12.59 -11.26
CA ARG A 11 5.41 11.54 -11.36
C ARG A 11 5.17 10.75 -10.09
N ALA A 12 6.09 10.80 -9.12
CA ALA A 12 5.94 10.07 -7.88
C ALA A 12 4.63 10.46 -7.19
N THR A 13 3.86 9.47 -6.74
CA THR A 13 2.54 9.69 -6.12
C THR A 13 2.67 10.58 -4.89
N VAL A 14 3.72 10.35 -4.07
CA VAL A 14 4.05 11.17 -2.88
C VAL A 14 4.23 12.66 -3.17
N ARG A 15 4.51 13.03 -4.43
CA ARG A 15 4.71 14.43 -4.84
C ARG A 15 3.57 14.99 -5.66
N SER A 16 2.91 14.15 -6.45
CA SER A 16 2.03 14.58 -7.53
C SER A 16 0.54 14.36 -7.25
N ARG A 17 0.19 13.61 -6.21
CA ARG A 17 -1.20 13.27 -5.89
C ARG A 17 -1.58 13.79 -4.52
N PRO A 18 -2.82 14.29 -4.36
CA PRO A 18 -3.34 14.62 -3.04
C PRO A 18 -3.50 13.36 -2.19
N ARG A 19 -3.64 13.54 -0.87
CA ARG A 19 -4.01 12.46 0.06
C ARG A 19 -5.29 11.78 -0.43
N ILE A 20 -5.32 10.46 -0.35
CA ILE A 20 -6.51 9.67 -0.68
C ILE A 20 -7.48 9.74 0.50
N ILE A 21 -8.69 10.23 0.24
CA ILE A 21 -9.77 10.29 1.23
C ILE A 21 -10.85 9.31 0.79
N LEU A 22 -11.20 8.38 1.69
CA LEU A 22 -12.35 7.50 1.53
C LEU A 22 -13.61 8.32 1.74
N ASP A 23 -14.53 8.23 0.80
CA ASP A 23 -15.80 8.93 0.88
C ASP A 23 -16.69 8.24 1.92
N GLY A 24 -17.01 8.94 3.00
CA GLY A 24 -17.85 8.42 4.09
C GLY A 24 -19.31 8.24 3.72
N GLU A 25 -19.76 8.80 2.61
CA GLU A 25 -21.13 8.64 2.09
C GLU A 25 -21.23 7.51 1.04
N GLN A 26 -20.16 6.75 0.80
CA GLN A 26 -20.15 5.75 -0.27
C GLN A 26 -21.21 4.67 -0.07
N THR A 27 -22.10 4.58 -1.06
CA THR A 27 -23.01 3.46 -1.24
C THR A 27 -22.24 2.32 -1.92
N GLY A 28 -21.76 1.34 -1.15
CA GLY A 28 -21.05 0.19 -1.70
C GLY A 28 -20.15 -0.54 -0.70
N HIS A 29 -19.42 -1.53 -1.20
CA HIS A 29 -18.45 -2.28 -0.40
C HIS A 29 -17.08 -1.62 -0.42
N LEU A 30 -16.48 -1.44 0.76
CA LEU A 30 -15.11 -0.94 0.92
C LEU A 30 -14.03 -1.87 0.34
N PHE A 31 -14.38 -3.14 0.10
CA PHE A 31 -13.52 -4.13 -0.52
C PHE A 31 -14.29 -4.86 -1.63
N PRO A 32 -13.67 -5.12 -2.79
CA PRO A 32 -14.35 -5.75 -3.91
C PRO A 32 -14.73 -7.21 -3.59
N LEU A 33 -16.01 -7.55 -3.79
CA LEU A 33 -16.53 -8.91 -3.62
C LEU A 33 -15.74 -9.95 -4.41
N THR A 34 -15.27 -9.60 -5.63
CA THR A 34 -14.51 -10.49 -6.50
C THR A 34 -13.15 -10.89 -5.92
N HIS A 35 -12.63 -10.16 -4.93
CA HIS A 35 -11.36 -10.48 -4.25
C HIS A 35 -11.57 -11.12 -2.88
N GLN A 36 -12.82 -11.34 -2.46
CA GLN A 36 -13.13 -12.04 -1.21
C GLN A 36 -14.11 -13.20 -1.47
N PRO A 37 -13.62 -14.37 -1.92
CA PRO A 37 -14.47 -15.50 -2.29
C PRO A 37 -15.41 -15.98 -1.16
N ILE A 38 -15.00 -15.81 0.10
CA ILE A 38 -15.80 -16.20 1.26
C ILE A 38 -17.05 -15.31 1.39
N ALA A 39 -17.04 -14.07 0.88
CA ALA A 39 -18.17 -13.14 0.96
C ALA A 39 -19.41 -13.63 0.21
N VAL A 40 -19.24 -14.48 -0.81
CA VAL A 40 -20.34 -15.09 -1.58
C VAL A 40 -20.65 -16.53 -1.15
N HIS A 41 -20.01 -17.03 -0.09
CA HIS A 41 -20.29 -18.36 0.42
C HIS A 41 -21.71 -18.41 1.04
N PRO A 42 -22.52 -19.48 0.79
CA PRO A 42 -23.89 -19.56 1.30
C PRO A 42 -24.01 -19.34 2.81
N ALA A 43 -23.03 -19.80 3.60
CA ALA A 43 -23.02 -19.61 5.05
C ALA A 43 -22.81 -18.14 5.49
N ILE A 44 -22.15 -17.31 4.68
CA ILE A 44 -22.02 -15.86 4.93
C ILE A 44 -23.27 -15.14 4.46
N ILE A 45 -23.79 -15.50 3.27
CA ILE A 45 -25.05 -14.95 2.75
C ILE A 45 -26.20 -15.18 3.75
N ALA A 46 -26.29 -16.39 4.32
CA ALA A 46 -27.30 -16.73 5.31
C ALA A 46 -27.21 -15.91 6.61
N LYS A 47 -26.07 -15.26 6.90
CA LYS A 47 -25.90 -14.34 8.03
C LYS A 47 -26.33 -12.90 7.72
N GLY A 48 -26.71 -12.62 6.48
CA GLY A 48 -27.20 -11.32 6.04
C GLY A 48 -26.10 -10.32 5.67
N GLU A 49 -26.55 -9.16 5.20
CA GLU A 49 -25.70 -8.10 4.62
C GLU A 49 -24.66 -7.55 5.61
N GLN A 50 -25.02 -7.38 6.89
CA GLN A 50 -24.09 -6.88 7.90
C GLN A 50 -22.87 -7.80 8.10
N ALA A 51 -23.06 -9.13 8.03
CA ALA A 51 -21.96 -10.08 8.15
C ALA A 51 -21.04 -10.01 6.92
N GLN A 52 -21.61 -9.83 5.73
CA GLN A 52 -20.85 -9.65 4.50
C GLN A 52 -20.08 -8.33 4.51
N GLN A 53 -20.71 -7.23 4.92
CA GLN A 53 -20.07 -5.92 5.05
C GLN A 53 -18.92 -5.97 6.06
N TYR A 54 -19.13 -6.57 7.23
CA TYR A 54 -18.07 -6.77 8.21
C TYR A 54 -16.89 -7.54 7.62
N LEU A 55 -17.15 -8.65 6.92
CA LEU A 55 -16.10 -9.46 6.29
C LEU A 55 -15.29 -8.64 5.26
N LEU A 56 -15.96 -7.84 4.44
CA LEU A 56 -15.30 -7.00 3.42
C LEU A 56 -14.50 -5.88 4.06
N THR A 57 -15.01 -5.25 5.12
CA THR A 57 -14.26 -4.29 5.92
C THR A 57 -13.00 -4.93 6.51
N GLN A 58 -13.10 -6.11 7.12
CA GLN A 58 -11.93 -6.84 7.63
C GLN A 58 -10.94 -7.21 6.52
N SER A 59 -11.43 -7.51 5.31
CA SER A 59 -10.58 -7.80 4.15
C SER A 59 -9.78 -6.57 3.72
N LEU A 60 -10.38 -5.37 3.76
CA LEU A 60 -9.66 -4.11 3.55
C LEU A 60 -8.58 -3.89 4.62
N TYR A 61 -8.90 -4.10 5.91
CA TYR A 61 -7.91 -3.99 6.98
C TYR A 61 -6.72 -4.92 6.75
N LEU A 62 -6.99 -6.20 6.45
CA LEU A 62 -5.93 -7.16 6.18
C LEU A 62 -5.07 -6.73 4.99
N TYR A 63 -5.70 -6.36 3.88
CA TYR A 63 -5.00 -5.90 2.68
C TYR A 63 -4.11 -4.69 2.93
N ALA A 64 -4.64 -3.65 3.59
CA ALA A 64 -3.90 -2.44 3.87
C ALA A 64 -2.79 -2.65 4.90
N HIS A 65 -3.06 -3.45 5.94
CA HIS A 65 -2.04 -3.86 6.91
C HIS A 65 -0.89 -4.59 6.24
N ASP A 66 -1.19 -5.52 5.34
CA ASP A 66 -0.19 -6.32 4.65
C ASP A 66 0.68 -5.47 3.72
N ILE A 67 0.09 -4.49 3.01
CA ILE A 67 0.87 -3.48 2.26
C ILE A 67 1.82 -2.75 3.21
N ALA A 68 1.29 -2.11 4.27
CA ALA A 68 2.13 -1.34 5.18
C ALA A 68 3.28 -2.17 5.78
N SER A 69 3.01 -3.44 6.10
CA SER A 69 4.00 -4.39 6.61
C SER A 69 5.05 -4.76 5.56
N ILE A 70 4.65 -5.15 4.35
CA ILE A 70 5.56 -5.56 3.27
C ILE A 70 6.48 -4.39 2.89
N GLU A 71 5.91 -3.22 2.66
CA GLU A 71 6.68 -2.05 2.23
C GLU A 71 7.72 -1.62 3.26
N THR A 72 7.36 -1.61 4.55
CA THR A 72 8.27 -1.16 5.61
C THR A 72 9.25 -2.24 6.06
N ARG A 73 8.79 -3.47 6.28
CA ARG A 73 9.57 -4.53 6.94
C ARG A 73 10.36 -5.38 5.96
N PHE A 74 9.94 -5.45 4.70
CA PHE A 74 10.60 -6.25 3.68
C PHE A 74 11.28 -5.37 2.63
N VAL A 75 10.52 -4.52 1.93
CA VAL A 75 11.06 -3.74 0.80
C VAL A 75 12.06 -2.70 1.29
N ASN A 76 11.65 -1.80 2.19
CA ASN A 76 12.55 -0.78 2.75
C ASN A 76 13.73 -1.36 3.52
N LYS A 77 13.53 -2.46 4.24
CA LYS A 77 14.63 -3.18 4.89
C LYS A 77 15.66 -3.70 3.88
N SER A 78 15.21 -4.20 2.73
CA SER A 78 16.09 -4.66 1.65
C SER A 78 16.85 -3.49 1.02
N LEU A 79 16.19 -2.37 0.77
CA LEU A 79 16.81 -1.16 0.22
C LEU A 79 17.80 -0.51 1.20
N LEU A 80 17.57 -0.59 2.51
CA LEU A 80 18.56 -0.22 3.52
C LEU A 80 19.84 -1.05 3.42
N THR A 81 19.73 -2.32 3.04
CA THR A 81 20.91 -3.20 2.85
C THR A 81 21.68 -2.81 1.59
N VAL A 82 20.98 -2.38 0.53
CA VAL A 82 21.58 -1.83 -0.71
C VAL A 82 22.30 -0.51 -0.43
N THR A 83 21.65 0.41 0.29
CA THR A 83 22.16 1.76 0.56
C THR A 83 23.26 1.82 1.61
N SER A 84 23.28 0.89 2.56
CA SER A 84 24.37 0.75 3.54
C SER A 84 25.63 0.08 2.99
N GLN A 85 25.64 -0.35 1.72
CA GLN A 85 26.74 -1.09 1.10
C GLN A 85 27.12 -2.37 1.89
N ALA A 86 26.15 -2.97 2.58
CA ALA A 86 26.34 -4.18 3.38
C ALA A 86 26.40 -5.47 2.54
N LEU A 87 26.25 -5.36 1.21
CA LEU A 87 26.32 -6.47 0.27
C LEU A 87 27.70 -6.55 -0.39
N PRO A 88 28.18 -7.74 -0.77
CA PRO A 88 29.43 -7.93 -1.51
C PRO A 88 29.29 -7.55 -3.00
N VAL A 89 28.42 -6.58 -3.32
CA VAL A 89 28.12 -6.08 -4.66
C VAL A 89 28.22 -4.56 -4.64
N HIS A 90 28.89 -4.00 -5.64
CA HIS A 90 28.99 -2.56 -5.79
C HIS A 90 27.79 -1.99 -6.55
N PHE A 91 27.12 -1.01 -5.94
CA PHE A 91 26.09 -0.21 -6.59
C PHE A 91 26.66 1.16 -6.92
N THR A 92 26.42 1.62 -8.15
CA THR A 92 26.80 2.97 -8.61
C THR A 92 26.03 4.05 -7.86
N ASP A 93 26.55 5.28 -7.82
CA ASP A 93 25.86 6.42 -7.19
C ASP A 93 24.45 6.65 -7.75
N ALA A 94 24.25 6.40 -9.04
CA ALA A 94 22.93 6.48 -9.67
C ALA A 94 21.97 5.41 -9.12
N GLN A 95 22.44 4.17 -8.95
CA GLN A 95 21.63 3.10 -8.36
C GLN A 95 21.35 3.35 -6.87
N GLN A 96 22.29 3.98 -6.15
CA GLN A 96 22.08 4.37 -4.76
C GLN A 96 21.01 5.45 -4.64
N MET A 97 21.07 6.46 -5.51
CA MET A 97 20.01 7.48 -5.60
C MET A 97 18.66 6.81 -5.91
N ASP A 98 18.62 5.93 -6.90
CA ASP A 98 17.43 5.18 -7.28
C ASP A 98 16.83 4.39 -6.10
N ALA A 99 17.66 3.75 -5.27
CA ALA A 99 17.21 3.05 -4.06
C ALA A 99 16.55 4.00 -3.04
N TYR A 100 17.10 5.20 -2.82
CA TYR A 100 16.48 6.20 -1.94
C TYR A 100 15.14 6.72 -2.45
N LEU A 101 15.00 6.87 -3.78
CA LEU A 101 13.73 7.26 -4.39
C LEU A 101 12.66 6.19 -4.17
N ILE A 102 13.00 4.92 -4.40
CA ILE A 102 12.10 3.79 -4.14
C ILE A 102 11.73 3.75 -2.66
N MET A 103 12.71 3.87 -1.74
CA MET A 103 12.42 3.88 -0.30
C MET A 103 11.41 4.94 0.11
N THR A 104 11.47 6.10 -0.54
CA THR A 104 10.54 7.21 -0.30
C THR A 104 9.12 6.86 -0.77
N ASP A 105 8.99 6.23 -1.94
CA ASP A 105 7.70 5.77 -2.45
C ASP A 105 7.10 4.67 -1.57
N GLU A 106 7.89 3.68 -1.13
CA GLU A 106 7.35 2.59 -0.31
C GLU A 106 6.97 3.04 1.10
N ALA A 107 7.71 3.99 1.68
CA ALA A 107 7.29 4.64 2.92
C ALA A 107 5.96 5.39 2.73
N TYR A 108 5.76 6.04 1.59
CA TYR A 108 4.50 6.70 1.28
C TYR A 108 3.35 5.71 1.04
N HIS A 109 3.58 4.59 0.35
CA HIS A 109 2.58 3.53 0.18
C HIS A 109 2.13 2.94 1.52
N ALA A 110 3.08 2.71 2.43
CA ALA A 110 2.77 2.27 3.79
C ALA A 110 1.93 3.31 4.56
N TYR A 111 2.27 4.60 4.43
CA TYR A 111 1.47 5.68 4.99
C TYR A 111 0.04 5.68 4.43
N VAL A 112 -0.13 5.60 3.11
CA VAL A 112 -1.44 5.57 2.46
C VAL A 112 -2.28 4.40 2.96
N ALA A 113 -1.70 3.20 3.05
CA ALA A 113 -2.39 2.02 3.52
C ALA A 113 -2.81 2.15 4.99
N PHE A 114 -1.91 2.66 5.85
CA PHE A 114 -2.25 2.91 7.26
C PHE A 114 -3.34 3.98 7.41
N ASP A 115 -3.25 5.05 6.62
CA ASP A 115 -4.22 6.14 6.61
C ASP A 115 -5.60 5.66 6.16
N MET A 116 -5.69 4.78 5.15
CA MET A 116 -6.95 4.14 4.75
C MET A 116 -7.59 3.37 5.91
N MET A 117 -6.82 2.58 6.65
CA MET A 117 -7.35 1.87 7.83
C MET A 117 -7.86 2.84 8.90
N ALA A 118 -7.11 3.93 9.17
CA ALA A 118 -7.51 4.93 10.16
C ALA A 118 -8.77 5.70 9.76
N GLN A 119 -9.03 5.87 8.46
CA GLN A 119 -10.26 6.48 7.94
C GLN A 119 -11.47 5.55 8.12
N VAL A 120 -11.31 4.22 7.99
CA VAL A 120 -12.40 3.24 8.18
C VAL A 120 -12.79 3.05 9.65
N GLN A 121 -11.91 3.41 10.59
CA GLN A 121 -12.21 3.38 12.04
C GLN A 121 -13.08 4.56 12.51
N GLN A 122 -13.20 5.62 11.70
CA GLN A 122 -13.95 6.84 12.00
C GLN A 122 -15.40 6.72 11.54
#